data_AF-A0A2E4P0V0-F1
#
_entry.id   AF-A0A2E4P0V0-F1
#
_cell.length_a   1.000
_cell.length_b   1.000
_cell.length_c   1.000
_cell.angle_alpha   90.00
_cell.angle_beta   90.00
_cell.angle_gamma   90.00
#
_symmetry.space_group_name_H-M   'P 1'
#
loop_
_entity.id
_entity.type
_entity.pdbx_description
1 polymer ?
#
loop_
_entity_poly.entity_id
_entity_poly.type
_entity_poly.pdbx_seq_one_letter_code
_entity_poly.pdbx_strand_id
1 'polypeptide(L)'
;MSIRLKLIIGMGAALLASTLLLVSLNIVQMRGLLDRYLLNSALPSSLEAIANSVERDLQAPITASRLIAGNSYLKEWIGDNEPQQGLAPATRYLEGVRRSQEAASAHFVSVNTGNYYTHQGIDRVVTPQADRWFYNFLESGETMDLSLDVDKATGKPTLFINARMEDGGEAISVTGVGIGLDQMAERIREFRFGETGIVYLVSETGQVNIHPDLQQTDQPLSKVISPTAAAELFQDSTYHLTEFERDGRRYVAASLPLSITDWRVVVEVPSAEIYGEASRANQTSLLVGVLVALVFLGIIALVATRMTKPLTKITRALTEIAKGGGDLTQELAVERKDELGQLATGFNQFVGAQREMVRGLLETAIRLKGFVE
;
A
#
# COMPACT_ATOMS: atom_id res chain seq x y z
N MET A 1 -10.72 14.91 48.76
CA MET A 1 -10.36 13.73 47.94
C MET A 1 -9.50 12.78 48.76
N SER A 2 -9.83 11.49 48.88
CA SER A 2 -9.07 10.55 49.70
C SER A 2 -7.68 10.26 49.11
N ILE A 3 -6.70 9.93 49.95
CA ILE A 3 -5.33 9.56 49.52
C ILE A 3 -5.38 8.40 48.52
N ARG A 4 -6.29 7.44 48.75
CA ARG A 4 -6.54 6.30 47.86
C ARG A 4 -6.88 6.75 46.44
N LEU A 5 -7.81 7.70 46.30
CA LEU A 5 -8.27 8.14 45.00
C LEU A 5 -7.19 8.94 44.26
N LYS A 6 -6.40 9.75 44.98
CA LYS A 6 -5.24 10.45 44.39
C LYS A 6 -4.18 9.49 43.85
N LEU A 7 -3.87 8.42 44.59
CA LEU A 7 -2.91 7.40 44.14
C LEU A 7 -3.40 6.66 42.90
N ILE A 8 -4.67 6.22 42.90
CA ILE A 8 -5.25 5.49 41.77
C ILE A 8 -5.28 6.37 40.52
N ILE A 9 -5.72 7.63 40.63
CA ILE A 9 -5.76 8.54 39.48
C ILE A 9 -4.36 8.90 39.00
N GLY A 10 -3.43 9.22 39.91
CA GLY A 10 -2.08 9.62 39.53
C GLY A 10 -1.31 8.49 38.84
N MET A 11 -1.25 7.32 39.47
CA MET A 11 -0.56 6.15 38.90
C MET A 11 -1.30 5.59 37.69
N GLY A 12 -2.63 5.56 37.72
CA GLY A 12 -3.45 5.12 36.59
C GLY A 12 -3.30 6.02 35.36
N ALA A 13 -3.26 7.35 35.55
CA ALA A 13 -3.02 8.29 34.47
C ALA A 13 -1.61 8.11 33.88
N ALA A 14 -0.59 7.94 34.73
CA ALA A 14 0.78 7.69 34.26
C ALA A 14 0.88 6.39 33.43
N LEU A 15 0.24 5.33 33.90
CA LEU A 15 0.16 4.04 33.20
C LEU A 15 -0.57 4.14 31.86
N LEU A 16 -1.72 4.84 31.82
CA LEU A 16 -2.46 5.05 30.58
C LEU A 16 -1.62 5.86 29.59
N ALA A 17 -0.98 6.93 30.04
CA ALA A 17 -0.11 7.76 29.22
C ALA A 17 1.06 6.94 28.64
N SER A 18 1.75 6.13 29.46
CA SER A 18 2.86 5.29 28.98
C SER A 18 2.40 4.21 28.01
N THR A 19 1.25 3.59 28.25
CA THR A 19 0.70 2.54 27.38
C THR A 19 0.29 3.12 26.02
N LEU A 20 -0.42 4.25 26.03
CA LEU A 20 -0.81 4.96 24.81
C LEU A 20 0.42 5.43 24.02
N LEU A 21 1.46 5.93 24.70
CA LEU A 21 2.70 6.33 24.06
C LEU A 21 3.38 5.15 23.37
N LEU A 22 3.50 4.00 24.03
CA LEU A 22 4.13 2.80 23.47
C LEU A 22 3.33 2.25 22.27
N VAL A 23 2.01 2.15 22.38
CA VAL A 23 1.15 1.68 21.29
C VAL A 23 1.23 2.65 20.10
N SER A 24 1.18 3.96 20.35
CA SER A 24 1.28 4.98 19.29
C SER A 24 2.65 4.93 18.60
N LEU A 25 3.73 4.82 19.38
CA LEU A 25 5.09 4.70 18.85
C LEU A 25 5.24 3.44 17.99
N ASN A 26 4.68 2.31 18.43
CA ASN A 26 4.70 1.05 17.68
C ASN A 26 3.95 1.17 16.34
N ILE A 27 2.75 1.78 16.34
CA ILE A 27 1.96 2.01 15.13
C ILE A 27 2.75 2.87 14.12
N VAL A 28 3.35 3.97 14.58
CA VAL A 28 4.13 4.88 13.74
C VAL A 28 5.37 4.19 13.19
N GLN A 29 6.11 3.45 14.02
CA GLN A 29 7.30 2.70 13.60
C GLN A 29 6.95 1.65 12.55
N MET A 30 5.89 0.87 12.77
CA MET A 30 5.50 -0.20 11.86
C MET A 30 5.01 0.34 10.51
N ARG A 31 4.20 1.42 10.50
CA ARG A 31 3.82 2.09 9.25
C ARG A 31 5.05 2.60 8.49
N GLY A 32 5.95 3.30 9.15
CA GLY A 32 7.16 3.82 8.52
C GLY A 32 8.14 2.74 8.04
N LEU A 33 8.09 1.52 8.60
CA LEU A 33 8.83 0.36 8.08
C LEU A 33 8.18 -0.23 6.83
N LEU A 34 6.85 -0.37 6.83
CA LEU A 34 6.09 -0.88 5.68
C LEU A 34 6.21 0.06 4.48
N ASP A 35 6.09 1.37 4.68
CA ASP A 35 6.25 2.33 3.59
C ASP A 35 7.66 2.24 3.00
N ARG A 36 8.69 2.17 3.85
CA ARG A 36 10.08 2.03 3.40
C ARG A 36 10.35 0.72 2.65
N TYR A 37 9.82 -0.39 3.15
CA TYR A 37 10.09 -1.71 2.56
C TYR A 37 9.20 -1.99 1.35
N LEU A 38 7.88 -1.84 1.49
CA LEU A 38 6.93 -2.16 0.44
C LEU A 38 6.86 -1.08 -0.63
N LEU A 39 6.70 0.19 -0.24
CA LEU A 39 6.44 1.26 -1.23
C LEU A 39 7.71 1.86 -1.84
N ASN A 40 8.80 1.92 -1.08
CA ASN A 40 10.05 2.55 -1.55
C ASN A 40 11.13 1.54 -1.98
N SER A 41 10.89 0.24 -1.86
CA SER A 41 11.85 -0.79 -2.27
C SER A 41 11.19 -1.92 -3.04
N ALA A 42 10.30 -2.70 -2.42
CA ALA A 42 9.72 -3.89 -3.04
C ALA A 42 8.83 -3.56 -4.25
N LEU A 43 7.98 -2.54 -4.16
CA LEU A 43 7.09 -2.12 -5.24
C LEU A 43 7.86 -1.57 -6.45
N PRO A 44 8.81 -0.61 -6.30
CA PRO A 44 9.67 -0.19 -7.40
C PRO A 44 10.42 -1.36 -8.05
N SER A 45 11.07 -2.23 -7.27
CA SER A 45 11.83 -3.36 -7.83
C SER A 45 10.94 -4.38 -8.52
N SER A 46 9.72 -4.62 -8.00
CA SER A 46 8.74 -5.47 -8.67
C SER A 46 8.26 -4.85 -9.97
N LEU A 47 8.00 -3.54 -9.96
CA LEU A 47 7.57 -2.79 -11.13
C LEU A 47 8.66 -2.75 -12.21
N GLU A 48 9.92 -2.59 -11.83
CA GLU A 48 11.08 -2.74 -12.73
C GLU A 48 11.16 -4.16 -13.32
N ALA A 49 10.98 -5.20 -12.50
CA ALA A 49 10.99 -6.58 -13.00
C ALA A 49 9.85 -6.84 -13.99
N ILE A 50 8.65 -6.31 -13.71
CA ILE A 50 7.48 -6.37 -14.58
C ILE A 50 7.73 -5.59 -15.87
N ALA A 51 8.20 -4.35 -15.79
CA ALA A 51 8.55 -3.53 -16.95
C ALA A 51 9.54 -4.26 -17.86
N ASN A 52 10.65 -4.76 -17.30
CA ASN A 52 11.62 -5.56 -18.05
C ASN A 52 10.99 -6.82 -18.68
N SER A 53 9.99 -7.44 -18.04
CA SER A 53 9.31 -8.60 -18.61
C SER A 53 8.38 -8.23 -19.76
N VAL A 54 7.59 -7.16 -19.60
CA VAL A 54 6.75 -6.60 -20.66
C VAL A 54 7.61 -6.21 -21.86
N GLU A 55 8.75 -5.55 -21.62
CA GLU A 55 9.67 -5.20 -22.70
C GLU A 55 10.18 -6.43 -23.43
N ARG A 56 10.62 -7.47 -22.70
CA ARG A 56 11.04 -8.75 -23.30
C ARG A 56 9.94 -9.39 -24.13
N ASP A 57 8.69 -9.36 -23.67
CA ASP A 57 7.55 -9.91 -24.41
C ASP A 57 7.26 -9.13 -25.69
N LEU A 58 7.50 -7.82 -25.69
CA LEU A 58 7.37 -6.96 -26.88
C LEU A 58 8.56 -7.06 -27.84
N GLN A 59 9.76 -7.46 -27.37
CA GLN A 59 10.96 -7.54 -28.22
C GLN A 59 10.78 -8.46 -29.43
N ALA A 60 10.17 -9.64 -29.22
CA ALA A 60 9.99 -10.62 -30.29
C ALA A 60 9.11 -10.09 -31.44
N PRO A 61 7.88 -9.59 -31.20
CA PRO A 61 7.06 -9.04 -32.27
C PRO A 61 7.61 -7.72 -32.85
N ILE A 62 8.28 -6.87 -32.05
CA ILE A 62 9.02 -5.70 -32.58
C ILE A 62 10.09 -6.14 -33.57
N THR A 63 10.86 -7.17 -33.22
CA THR A 63 11.89 -7.70 -34.10
C THR A 63 11.28 -8.28 -35.37
N ALA A 64 10.16 -9.00 -35.26
CA ALA A 64 9.46 -9.53 -36.42
C ALA A 64 8.99 -8.43 -37.39
N SER A 65 8.38 -7.36 -36.89
CA SER A 65 8.00 -6.20 -37.73
C SER A 65 9.20 -5.58 -38.43
N ARG A 66 10.33 -5.40 -37.73
CA ARG A 66 11.57 -4.89 -38.34
C ARG A 66 12.16 -5.84 -39.38
N LEU A 67 12.04 -7.15 -39.18
CA LEU A 67 12.49 -8.14 -40.17
C LEU A 67 11.62 -8.13 -41.43
N ILE A 68 10.31 -7.87 -41.33
CA ILE A 68 9.46 -7.64 -42.50
C ILE A 68 9.91 -6.34 -43.21
N ALA A 69 10.12 -5.26 -42.47
CA ALA A 69 10.60 -3.98 -43.02
C ALA A 69 11.97 -4.10 -43.72
N GLY A 70 12.86 -4.96 -43.20
CA GLY A 70 14.19 -5.21 -43.77
C GLY A 70 14.23 -6.30 -44.84
N ASN A 71 13.08 -6.88 -45.22
CA ASN A 71 13.05 -7.99 -46.17
C ASN A 71 13.35 -7.50 -47.59
N SER A 72 14.52 -7.87 -48.13
CA SER A 72 14.98 -7.41 -49.45
C SER A 72 14.07 -7.86 -50.58
N TYR A 73 13.49 -9.06 -50.50
CA TYR A 73 12.56 -9.55 -51.52
C TYR A 73 11.27 -8.72 -51.54
N LEU A 74 10.68 -8.43 -50.38
CA LEU A 74 9.47 -7.59 -50.32
C LEU A 74 9.75 -6.19 -50.82
N LYS A 75 10.91 -5.62 -50.45
CA LYS A 75 11.34 -4.30 -50.90
C LYS A 75 11.45 -4.21 -52.42
N GLU A 76 12.14 -5.14 -53.06
CA GLU A 76 12.26 -5.21 -54.53
C GLU A 76 10.90 -5.43 -55.19
N TRP A 77 10.10 -6.36 -54.66
CA TRP A 77 8.77 -6.68 -55.19
C TRP A 77 7.78 -5.49 -55.11
N ILE A 78 7.83 -4.70 -54.03
CA ILE A 78 7.04 -3.47 -53.88
C ILE A 78 7.55 -2.40 -54.87
N GLY A 79 8.87 -2.25 -55.01
CA GLY A 79 9.49 -1.35 -55.98
C GLY A 79 9.11 -1.64 -57.43
N ASP A 80 8.90 -2.91 -57.76
CA ASP A 80 8.46 -3.39 -59.09
C ASP A 80 6.94 -3.28 -59.34
N ASN A 81 6.22 -2.54 -58.49
CA ASN A 81 4.75 -2.40 -58.53
C ASN A 81 3.99 -3.71 -58.34
N GLU A 82 4.48 -4.56 -57.43
CA GLU A 82 3.73 -5.70 -56.88
C GLU A 82 3.23 -6.71 -57.93
N PRO A 83 4.10 -7.20 -58.84
CA PRO A 83 3.69 -8.12 -59.90
C PRO A 83 3.05 -9.39 -59.32
N GLN A 84 1.96 -9.85 -59.95
CA GLN A 84 1.15 -10.99 -59.47
C GLN A 84 1.97 -12.27 -59.19
N GLN A 85 3.06 -12.48 -59.93
CA GLN A 85 3.94 -13.65 -59.78
C GLN A 85 4.64 -13.70 -58.41
N GLY A 86 4.89 -12.53 -57.78
CA GLY A 86 5.57 -12.45 -56.48
C GLY A 86 4.63 -12.45 -55.26
N LEU A 87 3.31 -12.48 -55.48
CA LEU A 87 2.31 -12.50 -54.41
C LEU A 87 2.39 -13.78 -53.56
N ALA A 88 2.56 -14.94 -54.20
CA ALA A 88 2.57 -16.22 -53.48
C ALA A 88 3.78 -16.39 -52.53
N PRO A 89 5.01 -16.01 -52.92
CA PRO A 89 6.13 -15.96 -51.97
C PRO A 89 5.92 -14.94 -50.84
N ALA A 90 5.40 -13.74 -51.15
CA ALA A 90 5.18 -12.69 -50.15
C ALA A 90 4.18 -13.13 -49.06
N THR A 91 3.02 -13.64 -49.47
CA THR A 91 1.99 -14.16 -48.54
C THR A 91 2.48 -15.36 -47.73
N ARG A 92 3.27 -16.27 -48.33
CA ARG A 92 3.88 -17.39 -47.60
C ARG A 92 4.89 -16.92 -46.55
N TYR A 93 5.67 -15.89 -46.86
CA TYR A 93 6.59 -15.29 -45.89
C TYR A 93 5.82 -14.69 -44.71
N LEU A 94 4.76 -13.91 -44.97
CA LEU A 94 3.89 -13.36 -43.93
C LEU A 94 3.25 -14.46 -43.07
N GLU A 95 2.76 -15.56 -43.66
CA GLU A 95 2.23 -16.69 -42.89
C GLU A 95 3.30 -17.33 -42.00
N GLY A 96 4.54 -17.43 -42.50
CA GLY A 96 5.68 -17.89 -41.71
C GLY A 96 5.94 -17.01 -40.50
N VAL A 97 5.98 -15.69 -40.69
CA VAL A 97 6.15 -14.71 -39.61
C VAL A 97 4.99 -14.83 -38.61
N ARG A 98 3.74 -14.79 -39.11
CA ARG A 98 2.53 -14.89 -38.28
C ARG A 98 2.54 -16.13 -37.39
N ARG A 99 2.86 -17.31 -37.94
CA ARG A 99 2.96 -18.55 -37.16
C ARG A 99 4.10 -18.52 -36.15
N SER A 100 5.26 -18.01 -36.54
CA SER A 100 6.44 -17.98 -35.66
C SER A 100 6.26 -17.09 -34.44
N GLN A 101 5.47 -16.02 -34.57
CA GLN A 101 5.19 -15.07 -33.50
C GLN A 101 3.87 -15.34 -32.78
N GLU A 102 3.16 -16.41 -33.14
CA GLU A 102 1.79 -16.67 -32.68
C GLU A 102 0.86 -15.43 -32.86
N ALA A 103 1.12 -14.65 -33.89
CA ALA A 103 0.43 -13.38 -34.13
C ALA A 103 -0.96 -13.60 -34.73
N ALA A 104 -1.86 -12.66 -34.48
CA ALA A 104 -3.16 -12.60 -35.14
C ALA A 104 -2.99 -12.33 -36.64
N SER A 105 -2.07 -11.41 -36.98
CA SER A 105 -1.77 -11.04 -38.36
C SER A 105 -0.30 -10.68 -38.54
N ALA A 106 0.17 -10.79 -39.78
CA ALA A 106 1.42 -10.22 -40.26
C ALA A 106 1.10 -9.56 -41.60
N HIS A 107 1.57 -8.33 -41.79
CA HIS A 107 1.11 -7.47 -42.86
C HIS A 107 2.20 -6.58 -43.43
N PHE A 108 1.94 -6.09 -44.64
CA PHE A 108 2.55 -4.87 -45.14
C PHE A 108 1.54 -4.09 -45.99
N VAL A 109 1.73 -2.78 -46.07
CA VAL A 109 0.89 -1.85 -46.79
C VAL A 109 1.78 -0.99 -47.67
N SER A 110 1.62 -1.14 -48.97
CA SER A 110 2.42 -0.39 -49.94
C SER A 110 1.96 1.06 -50.02
N VAL A 111 2.93 1.98 -50.00
CA VAL A 111 2.68 3.41 -50.11
C VAL A 111 2.22 3.77 -51.52
N ASN A 112 2.73 3.09 -52.55
CA ASN A 112 2.44 3.43 -53.93
C ASN A 112 1.04 2.97 -54.37
N THR A 113 0.66 1.73 -54.04
CA THR A 113 -0.63 1.15 -54.48
C THR A 113 -1.72 1.27 -53.43
N GLY A 114 -1.35 1.47 -52.16
CA GLY A 114 -2.28 1.41 -51.03
C GLY A 114 -2.73 -0.02 -50.70
N ASN A 115 -2.22 -1.05 -51.38
CA ASN A 115 -2.63 -2.42 -51.14
C ASN A 115 -2.15 -2.87 -49.75
N TYR A 116 -3.10 -3.33 -48.92
CA TYR A 116 -2.86 -3.95 -47.62
C TYR A 116 -2.78 -5.46 -47.82
N TYR A 117 -1.59 -6.02 -47.62
CA TYR A 117 -1.33 -7.45 -47.76
C TYR A 117 -1.27 -8.15 -46.42
N THR A 118 -1.85 -9.34 -46.36
CA THR A 118 -1.75 -10.28 -45.24
C THR A 118 -1.29 -11.64 -45.74
N HIS A 119 -1.19 -12.62 -44.82
CA HIS A 119 -1.01 -14.04 -45.16
C HIS A 119 -2.06 -14.60 -46.15
N GLN A 120 -3.20 -13.95 -46.34
CA GLN A 120 -4.28 -14.37 -47.27
C GLN A 120 -4.20 -13.69 -48.65
N GLY A 121 -3.26 -12.77 -48.86
CA GLY A 121 -3.19 -11.93 -50.05
C GLY A 121 -3.62 -10.49 -49.76
N ILE A 122 -4.19 -9.83 -50.76
CA ILE A 122 -4.72 -8.46 -50.61
C ILE A 122 -5.97 -8.52 -49.74
N ASP A 123 -5.91 -7.90 -48.58
CA ASP A 123 -7.06 -7.73 -47.68
C ASP A 123 -7.95 -6.58 -48.17
N ARG A 124 -7.33 -5.42 -48.44
CA ARG A 124 -8.01 -4.19 -48.88
C ARG A 124 -7.04 -3.19 -49.51
N VAL A 125 -7.58 -2.08 -49.98
CA VAL A 125 -6.81 -0.86 -50.32
C VAL A 125 -7.06 0.16 -49.22
N VAL A 126 -6.00 0.71 -48.63
CA VAL A 126 -6.12 1.70 -47.54
C VAL A 126 -6.66 3.03 -48.06
N THR A 127 -7.43 3.71 -47.21
CA THR A 127 -7.99 5.04 -47.54
C THR A 127 -7.75 6.03 -46.39
N PRO A 128 -7.58 7.34 -46.67
CA PRO A 128 -7.37 8.33 -45.61
C PRO A 128 -8.49 8.39 -44.57
N GLN A 129 -9.74 8.09 -44.97
CA GLN A 129 -10.89 8.12 -44.07
C GLN A 129 -10.95 6.90 -43.15
N ALA A 130 -10.65 5.69 -43.68
CA ALA A 130 -10.83 4.44 -42.93
C ALA A 130 -9.53 3.89 -42.31
N ASP A 131 -8.36 4.39 -42.70
CA ASP A 131 -7.05 3.88 -42.30
C ASP A 131 -6.12 5.03 -41.89
N ARG A 132 -6.63 5.98 -41.10
CA ARG A 132 -5.88 7.16 -40.61
C ARG A 132 -4.56 6.79 -39.95
N TRP A 133 -4.50 5.66 -39.25
CA TRP A 133 -3.29 5.14 -38.61
C TRP A 133 -2.11 5.04 -39.59
N PHE A 134 -2.35 4.60 -40.83
CA PHE A 134 -1.31 4.40 -41.84
C PHE A 134 -0.70 5.73 -42.28
N TYR A 135 -1.56 6.71 -42.62
CA TYR A 135 -1.11 8.03 -43.05
C TYR A 135 -0.47 8.82 -41.91
N ASN A 136 -1.05 8.78 -40.70
CA ASN A 136 -0.47 9.41 -39.52
C ASN A 136 0.91 8.83 -39.21
N PHE A 137 1.09 7.51 -39.31
CA PHE A 137 2.38 6.88 -39.08
C PHE A 137 3.40 7.28 -40.17
N LEU A 138 3.00 7.36 -41.44
CA LEU A 138 3.88 7.84 -42.50
C LEU A 138 4.30 9.31 -42.28
N GLU A 139 3.36 10.18 -41.91
CA GLU A 139 3.58 11.61 -41.66
C GLU A 139 4.43 11.88 -40.41
N SER A 140 4.37 11.01 -39.39
CA SER A 140 5.15 11.22 -38.15
C SER A 140 6.66 11.17 -38.37
N GLY A 141 7.13 10.54 -39.45
CA GLY A 141 8.55 10.31 -39.71
C GLY A 141 9.17 9.24 -38.81
N GLU A 142 8.40 8.64 -37.90
CA GLU A 142 8.89 7.60 -37.00
C GLU A 142 9.18 6.31 -37.76
N THR A 143 10.16 5.55 -37.27
CA THR A 143 10.55 4.25 -37.86
C THR A 143 9.68 3.10 -37.37
N MET A 144 8.97 3.28 -36.25
CA MET A 144 8.15 2.28 -35.59
C MET A 144 6.98 2.93 -34.85
N ASP A 145 5.85 2.23 -34.77
CA ASP A 145 4.65 2.66 -34.03
C ASP A 145 3.98 1.45 -33.36
N LEU A 146 3.35 1.69 -32.22
CA LEU A 146 2.46 0.74 -31.57
C LEU A 146 1.06 1.32 -31.51
N SER A 147 0.13 0.73 -32.25
CA SER A 147 -1.25 1.18 -32.33
C SER A 147 -2.24 0.08 -31.97
N LEU A 148 -3.32 0.50 -31.33
CA LEU A 148 -4.44 -0.37 -30.98
C LEU A 148 -5.59 -0.10 -31.94
N ASP A 149 -6.05 -1.14 -32.61
CA ASP A 149 -7.22 -1.05 -33.49
C ASP A 149 -7.91 -2.42 -33.55
N VAL A 150 -9.11 -2.44 -34.11
CA VAL A 150 -9.78 -3.68 -34.46
C VAL A 150 -9.22 -4.18 -35.79
N ASP A 151 -8.63 -5.37 -35.76
CA ASP A 151 -8.17 -6.02 -36.99
C ASP A 151 -9.39 -6.30 -37.88
N LYS A 152 -9.44 -5.65 -39.06
CA LYS A 152 -10.59 -5.72 -39.97
C LYS A 152 -10.79 -7.11 -40.58
N ALA A 153 -9.75 -7.94 -40.63
CA ALA A 153 -9.85 -9.31 -41.14
C ALA A 153 -10.43 -10.26 -40.09
N THR A 154 -10.09 -10.07 -38.81
CA THR A 154 -10.53 -10.96 -37.73
C THR A 154 -11.70 -10.42 -36.90
N GLY A 155 -11.96 -9.12 -36.96
CA GLY A 155 -12.93 -8.42 -36.11
C GLY A 155 -12.52 -8.30 -34.64
N LYS A 156 -11.25 -8.56 -34.30
CA LYS A 156 -10.76 -8.60 -32.92
C LYS A 156 -9.84 -7.41 -32.58
N PRO A 157 -9.93 -6.85 -31.36
CA PRO A 157 -8.96 -5.88 -30.87
C PRO A 157 -7.54 -6.44 -30.92
N THR A 158 -6.63 -5.68 -31.52
CA THR A 158 -5.27 -6.11 -31.84
C THR A 158 -4.29 -4.96 -31.58
N LEU A 159 -3.15 -5.29 -30.99
CA LEU A 159 -1.98 -4.41 -30.91
C LEU A 159 -1.15 -4.60 -32.17
N PHE A 160 -1.12 -3.59 -33.03
CA PHE A 160 -0.27 -3.55 -34.20
C PHE A 160 1.07 -2.93 -33.85
N ILE A 161 2.14 -3.67 -34.16
CA ILE A 161 3.51 -3.17 -34.06
C ILE A 161 3.97 -2.88 -35.48
N ASN A 162 3.89 -1.62 -35.88
CA ASN A 162 4.19 -1.16 -37.23
C ASN A 162 5.66 -0.75 -37.33
N ALA A 163 6.30 -1.06 -38.45
CA ALA A 163 7.65 -0.64 -38.80
C ALA A 163 7.66 -0.09 -40.23
N ARG A 164 8.39 1.01 -40.42
CA ARG A 164 8.55 1.67 -41.72
C ARG A 164 9.58 0.92 -42.56
N MET A 165 9.21 0.56 -43.78
CA MET A 165 10.13 0.07 -44.81
C MET A 165 10.51 1.24 -45.72
N GLU A 166 11.81 1.48 -45.85
CA GLU A 166 12.35 2.60 -46.62
C GLU A 166 13.21 2.13 -47.80
N ASP A 167 13.15 2.88 -48.90
CA ASP A 167 14.10 2.81 -50.00
C ASP A 167 14.62 4.18 -50.39
N GLY A 168 15.93 4.32 -50.53
CA GLY A 168 16.55 5.63 -50.84
C GLY A 168 16.25 6.75 -49.84
N GLY A 169 15.81 6.44 -48.62
CA GLY A 169 15.36 7.41 -47.61
C GLY A 169 13.88 7.81 -47.72
N GLU A 170 13.12 7.21 -48.64
CA GLU A 170 11.67 7.39 -48.77
C GLU A 170 10.93 6.15 -48.23
N ALA A 171 9.81 6.37 -47.55
CA ALA A 171 8.97 5.28 -47.08
C ALA A 171 8.19 4.65 -48.24
N ILE A 172 8.43 3.37 -48.49
CA ILE A 172 7.78 2.61 -49.57
C ILE A 172 6.68 1.69 -49.06
N SER A 173 6.72 1.32 -47.78
CA SER A 173 5.71 0.45 -47.15
C SER A 173 5.67 0.63 -45.63
N VAL A 174 4.50 0.37 -45.05
CA VAL A 174 4.34 0.13 -43.61
C VAL A 174 4.20 -1.36 -43.40
N THR A 175 4.98 -1.97 -42.51
CA THR A 175 4.97 -3.41 -42.25
C THR A 175 4.64 -3.67 -40.80
N GLY A 176 4.23 -4.87 -40.45
CA GLY A 176 4.07 -5.18 -39.04
C GLY A 176 3.52 -6.55 -38.73
N VAL A 177 3.31 -6.76 -37.44
CA VAL A 177 2.56 -7.88 -36.88
C VAL A 177 1.47 -7.35 -35.97
N GLY A 178 0.33 -8.03 -35.96
CA GLY A 178 -0.79 -7.78 -35.07
C GLY A 178 -0.84 -8.85 -33.98
N ILE A 179 -0.73 -8.45 -32.72
CA ILE A 179 -0.86 -9.34 -31.55
C ILE A 179 -2.25 -9.16 -30.95
N GLY A 180 -2.96 -10.26 -30.70
CA GLY A 180 -4.30 -10.22 -30.11
C GLY A 180 -4.28 -9.57 -28.73
N LEU A 181 -5.18 -8.60 -28.50
CA LEU A 181 -5.23 -7.88 -27.24
C LEU A 181 -5.68 -8.79 -26.07
N ASP A 182 -6.48 -9.82 -26.36
CA ASP A 182 -6.83 -10.89 -25.42
C ASP A 182 -5.60 -11.66 -24.94
N GLN A 183 -4.68 -12.00 -25.86
CA GLN A 183 -3.42 -12.65 -25.52
C GLN A 183 -2.55 -11.73 -24.64
N MET A 184 -2.45 -10.44 -24.99
CA MET A 184 -1.69 -9.48 -24.20
C MET A 184 -2.30 -9.24 -22.82
N ALA A 185 -3.63 -9.14 -22.73
CA ALA A 185 -4.33 -8.99 -21.45
C ALA A 185 -4.11 -10.19 -20.53
N GLU A 186 -4.08 -11.41 -21.08
CA GLU A 186 -3.79 -12.62 -20.30
C GLU A 186 -2.33 -12.68 -19.85
N ARG A 187 -1.37 -12.36 -20.74
CA ARG A 187 0.06 -12.23 -20.35
C ARG A 187 0.25 -11.21 -19.23
N ILE A 188 -0.39 -10.05 -19.34
CA ILE A 188 -0.27 -9.01 -18.30
C ILE A 188 -0.95 -9.44 -16.99
N ARG A 189 -2.03 -10.23 -17.04
CA ARG A 189 -2.71 -10.78 -15.84
C ARG A 189 -1.80 -11.70 -15.01
N GLU A 190 -0.77 -12.29 -15.63
CA GLU A 190 0.25 -13.10 -14.93
C GLU A 190 1.15 -12.24 -14.04
N PHE A 191 1.35 -10.96 -14.39
CA PHE A 191 2.06 -10.02 -13.53
C PHE A 191 1.14 -9.54 -12.41
N ARG A 192 1.49 -9.89 -11.17
CA ARG A 192 0.77 -9.45 -9.97
C ARG A 192 1.73 -8.95 -8.92
N PHE A 193 1.30 -7.90 -8.23
CA PHE A 193 1.93 -7.48 -6.99
C PHE A 193 1.04 -7.92 -5.84
N GLY A 194 1.61 -8.76 -4.97
CA GLY A 194 0.88 -9.48 -3.94
C GLY A 194 -0.23 -10.38 -4.50
N GLU A 195 -1.38 -10.48 -3.85
CA GLU A 195 -2.47 -11.40 -4.17
C GLU A 195 -3.44 -10.85 -5.22
N THR A 196 -3.84 -9.58 -5.09
CA THR A 196 -4.92 -8.99 -5.89
C THR A 196 -4.50 -7.74 -6.66
N GLY A 197 -3.24 -7.32 -6.55
CA GLY A 197 -2.71 -6.23 -7.36
C GLY A 197 -2.77 -6.56 -8.85
N ILE A 198 -3.13 -5.55 -9.64
CA ILE A 198 -3.24 -5.65 -11.10
C ILE A 198 -2.20 -4.77 -11.77
N VAL A 199 -1.79 -5.18 -12.95
CA VAL A 199 -0.82 -4.48 -13.80
C VAL A 199 -1.49 -4.16 -15.12
N TYR A 200 -1.17 -3.01 -15.71
CA TYR A 200 -1.64 -2.61 -17.04
C TYR A 200 -0.70 -1.56 -17.65
N LEU A 201 -0.86 -1.30 -18.96
CA LEU A 201 -0.02 -0.38 -19.70
C LEU A 201 -0.81 0.86 -20.13
N VAL A 202 -0.17 2.01 -20.02
CA VAL A 202 -0.77 3.31 -20.32
C VAL A 202 0.17 4.09 -21.23
N SER A 203 -0.34 4.77 -22.25
CA SER A 203 0.44 5.69 -23.08
C SER A 203 0.90 6.92 -22.27
N GLU A 204 1.88 7.65 -22.79
CA GLU A 204 2.27 8.97 -22.27
C GLU A 204 1.09 9.96 -22.19
N THR A 205 0.10 9.85 -23.09
CA THR A 205 -1.11 10.67 -23.09
C THR A 205 -2.13 10.29 -22.01
N GLY A 206 -1.85 9.26 -21.20
CA GLY A 206 -2.76 8.78 -20.15
C GLY A 206 -3.87 7.87 -20.68
N GLN A 207 -3.73 7.31 -21.88
CA GLN A 207 -4.68 6.36 -22.47
C GLN A 207 -4.32 4.94 -22.05
N VAL A 208 -5.28 4.17 -21.52
CA VAL A 208 -5.03 2.77 -21.12
C VAL A 208 -4.98 1.88 -22.37
N ASN A 209 -3.79 1.34 -22.65
CA ASN A 209 -3.49 0.61 -23.88
C ASN A 209 -3.70 -0.90 -23.73
N ILE A 210 -3.23 -1.49 -22.63
CA ILE A 210 -3.49 -2.91 -22.33
C ILE A 210 -3.92 -3.01 -20.89
N HIS A 211 -5.07 -3.63 -20.63
CA HIS A 211 -5.60 -3.84 -19.29
C HIS A 211 -6.12 -5.27 -19.14
N PRO A 212 -5.97 -5.92 -17.96
CA PRO A 212 -6.45 -7.30 -17.73
C PRO A 212 -7.98 -7.44 -17.83
N ASP A 213 -8.71 -6.33 -17.62
CA ASP A 213 -10.11 -6.18 -18.02
C ASP A 213 -10.18 -5.36 -19.31
N LEU A 214 -10.54 -6.01 -20.42
CA LEU A 214 -10.61 -5.41 -21.75
C LEU A 214 -11.61 -4.26 -21.84
N GLN A 215 -12.59 -4.15 -20.93
CA GLN A 215 -13.52 -3.01 -20.92
C GLN A 215 -12.86 -1.68 -20.50
N GLN A 216 -11.70 -1.77 -19.83
CA GLN A 216 -10.90 -0.60 -19.46
C GLN A 216 -9.85 -0.25 -20.50
N THR A 217 -9.60 -1.11 -21.49
CA THR A 217 -8.76 -0.75 -22.62
C THR A 217 -9.43 0.37 -23.42
N ASP A 218 -8.62 1.29 -23.94
CA ASP A 218 -9.06 2.50 -24.63
C ASP A 218 -9.89 3.45 -23.75
N GLN A 219 -9.83 3.29 -22.41
CA GLN A 219 -10.29 4.31 -21.48
C GLN A 219 -9.15 5.24 -21.02
N PRO A 220 -9.41 6.54 -20.81
CA PRO A 220 -8.43 7.41 -20.17
C PRO A 220 -8.20 6.96 -18.72
N LEU A 221 -6.95 6.93 -18.29
CA LEU A 221 -6.53 6.52 -16.94
C LEU A 221 -7.29 7.27 -15.84
N SER A 222 -7.57 8.56 -16.07
CA SER A 222 -8.32 9.41 -15.14
C SER A 222 -9.75 8.90 -14.83
N LYS A 223 -10.33 8.08 -15.71
CA LYS A 223 -11.62 7.39 -15.47
C LYS A 223 -11.46 6.04 -14.78
N VAL A 224 -10.34 5.33 -15.03
CA VAL A 224 -10.06 4.00 -14.45
C VAL A 224 -9.69 4.10 -12.96
N ILE A 225 -8.94 5.16 -12.62
CA ILE A 225 -8.55 5.51 -11.25
C ILE A 225 -9.25 6.80 -10.81
N SER A 226 -8.52 7.91 -10.68
CA SER A 226 -9.07 9.26 -10.50
C SER A 226 -8.27 10.28 -11.32
N PRO A 227 -8.85 11.46 -11.62
CA PRO A 227 -8.11 12.50 -12.35
C PRO A 227 -6.87 13.00 -11.62
N THR A 228 -6.90 13.09 -10.28
CA THR A 228 -5.75 13.55 -9.48
C THR A 228 -4.63 12.53 -9.46
N ALA A 229 -4.96 11.25 -9.22
CA ALA A 229 -3.99 10.17 -9.19
C ALA A 229 -3.37 9.94 -10.57
N ALA A 230 -4.18 10.02 -11.64
CA ALA A 230 -3.68 9.92 -13.00
C ALA A 230 -2.68 11.04 -13.33
N ALA A 231 -2.92 12.28 -12.88
CA ALA A 231 -1.97 13.37 -13.09
C ALA A 231 -0.66 13.15 -12.29
N GLU A 232 -0.76 12.70 -11.04
CA GLU A 232 0.41 12.44 -10.18
C GLU A 232 1.33 11.33 -10.72
N LEU A 233 0.75 10.28 -11.32
CA LEU A 233 1.52 9.17 -11.91
C LEU A 233 2.34 9.57 -13.15
N PHE A 234 2.10 10.75 -13.72
CA PHE A 234 2.69 11.23 -14.98
C PHE A 234 3.46 12.55 -14.81
N GLN A 235 3.72 13.00 -13.58
CA GLN A 235 4.40 14.28 -13.36
C GLN A 235 5.81 14.32 -13.96
N ASP A 236 6.60 13.24 -13.85
CA ASP A 236 7.93 13.13 -14.46
C ASP A 236 8.20 11.76 -15.13
N SER A 237 9.37 11.63 -15.76
CA SER A 237 9.84 10.41 -16.45
C SER A 237 10.39 9.32 -15.52
N THR A 238 10.03 9.31 -14.23
CA THR A 238 10.59 8.36 -13.23
C THR A 238 9.50 7.59 -12.50
N TYR A 239 9.88 6.72 -11.55
CA TYR A 239 8.94 6.05 -10.66
C TYR A 239 8.07 7.05 -9.89
N HIS A 240 6.75 6.90 -9.97
CA HIS A 240 5.80 7.69 -9.19
C HIS A 240 4.83 6.79 -8.43
N LEU A 241 4.39 7.25 -7.27
CA LEU A 241 3.45 6.57 -6.40
C LEU A 241 2.35 7.55 -5.97
N THR A 242 1.11 7.08 -5.95
CA THR A 242 -0.06 7.83 -5.51
C THR A 242 -1.05 6.90 -4.78
N GLU A 243 -1.98 7.49 -4.05
CA GLU A 243 -3.12 6.80 -3.46
C GLU A 243 -4.43 7.33 -4.05
N PHE A 244 -5.39 6.44 -4.25
CA PHE A 244 -6.72 6.83 -4.71
C PHE A 244 -7.80 5.94 -4.08
N GLU A 245 -9.06 6.36 -4.24
CA GLU A 245 -10.21 5.59 -3.78
C GLU A 245 -11.11 5.24 -4.96
N ARG A 246 -11.52 3.98 -5.05
CA ARG A 246 -12.47 3.45 -6.03
C ARG A 246 -13.48 2.56 -5.32
N ASP A 247 -14.76 2.84 -5.48
CA ASP A 247 -15.88 2.12 -4.84
C ASP A 247 -15.76 1.96 -3.32
N GLY A 248 -15.31 3.02 -2.62
CA GLY A 248 -15.13 3.00 -1.16
C GLY A 248 -13.90 2.21 -0.69
N ARG A 249 -13.03 1.77 -1.61
CA ARG A 249 -11.78 1.04 -1.30
C ARG A 249 -10.59 1.89 -1.69
N ARG A 250 -9.59 1.95 -0.81
CA ARG A 250 -8.31 2.63 -1.07
C ARG A 250 -7.35 1.73 -1.80
N TYR A 251 -6.63 2.33 -2.74
CA TYR A 251 -5.60 1.70 -3.55
C TYR A 251 -4.33 2.54 -3.51
N VAL A 252 -3.20 1.86 -3.62
CA VAL A 252 -1.91 2.44 -3.96
C VAL A 252 -1.66 2.14 -5.43
N ALA A 253 -1.34 3.16 -6.21
CA ALA A 253 -0.89 3.00 -7.59
C ALA A 253 0.54 3.47 -7.73
N ALA A 254 1.30 2.79 -8.58
CA ALA A 254 2.63 3.23 -8.99
C ALA A 254 2.84 3.07 -10.49
N SER A 255 3.65 3.93 -11.09
CA SER A 255 3.96 3.90 -12.52
C SER A 255 5.47 3.91 -12.78
N LEU A 256 5.88 3.25 -13.87
CA LEU A 256 7.26 3.27 -14.37
C LEU A 256 7.24 3.29 -15.91
N PRO A 257 8.01 4.16 -16.58
CA PRO A 257 8.08 4.16 -18.03
C PRO A 257 8.83 2.93 -18.56
N LEU A 258 8.44 2.49 -19.75
CA LEU A 258 9.20 1.53 -20.54
C LEU A 258 10.31 2.26 -21.32
N SER A 259 11.36 1.52 -21.63
CA SER A 259 12.56 2.01 -22.35
C SER A 259 12.43 1.91 -23.87
N ILE A 260 11.52 1.06 -24.35
CA ILE A 260 11.38 0.73 -25.78
C ILE A 260 10.16 1.35 -26.46
N THR A 261 9.28 1.99 -25.68
CA THR A 261 8.03 2.65 -26.11
C THR A 261 7.70 3.77 -25.14
N ASP A 262 6.88 4.74 -25.56
CA ASP A 262 6.37 5.82 -24.69
C ASP A 262 5.28 5.36 -23.69
N TRP A 263 5.13 4.06 -23.52
CA TRP A 263 4.19 3.49 -22.57
C TRP A 263 4.79 3.38 -21.18
N ARG A 264 3.92 3.37 -20.18
CA ARG A 264 4.24 3.16 -18.78
C ARG A 264 3.53 1.93 -18.28
N VAL A 265 4.22 1.14 -17.47
CA VAL A 265 3.58 0.12 -16.63
C VAL A 265 2.97 0.83 -15.44
N VAL A 266 1.71 0.53 -15.16
CA VAL A 266 1.04 0.94 -13.94
C VAL A 266 0.64 -0.30 -13.16
N VAL A 267 0.89 -0.27 -11.86
CA VAL A 267 0.42 -1.28 -10.91
C VAL A 267 -0.55 -0.62 -9.95
N GLU A 268 -1.68 -1.27 -9.71
CA GLU A 268 -2.67 -0.89 -8.70
C GLU A 268 -2.77 -2.01 -7.67
N VAL A 269 -2.69 -1.67 -6.38
CA VAL A 269 -2.76 -2.63 -5.28
C VAL A 269 -3.73 -2.11 -4.23
N PRO A 270 -4.70 -2.89 -3.74
CA PRO A 270 -5.53 -2.46 -2.62
C PRO A 270 -4.68 -2.14 -1.39
N SER A 271 -4.89 -0.98 -0.77
CA SER A 271 -4.12 -0.58 0.43
C SER A 271 -4.29 -1.57 1.58
N ALA A 272 -5.41 -2.30 1.62
CA ALA A 272 -5.65 -3.37 2.60
C ALA A 272 -4.71 -4.57 2.43
N GLU A 273 -4.12 -4.77 1.26
CA GLU A 273 -3.14 -5.84 1.04
C GLU A 273 -1.76 -5.45 1.58
N ILE A 274 -1.40 -4.17 1.42
CA ILE A 274 -0.14 -3.60 1.92
C ILE A 274 -0.18 -3.41 3.44
N TYR A 275 -1.32 -2.93 3.97
CA TYR A 275 -1.46 -2.52 5.37
C TYR A 275 -2.40 -3.40 6.21
N GLY A 276 -3.05 -4.41 5.64
CA GLY A 276 -4.08 -5.20 6.32
C GLY A 276 -3.56 -5.96 7.53
N GLU A 277 -2.46 -6.70 7.35
CA GLU A 277 -1.81 -7.44 8.44
C GLU A 277 -1.28 -6.49 9.53
N ALA A 278 -0.72 -5.36 9.12
CA ALA A 278 -0.28 -4.31 10.05
C ALA A 278 -1.45 -3.71 10.84
N SER A 279 -2.60 -3.49 10.20
CA SER A 279 -3.82 -2.99 10.83
C SER A 279 -4.36 -3.99 11.86
N ARG A 280 -4.37 -5.29 11.53
CA ARG A 280 -4.74 -6.37 12.47
C ARG A 280 -3.78 -6.46 13.66
N ALA A 281 -2.48 -6.35 13.40
CA ALA A 281 -1.46 -6.29 14.45
C ALA A 281 -1.68 -5.06 15.36
N ASN A 282 -1.98 -3.89 14.79
CA ASN A 282 -2.30 -2.68 15.55
C ASN A 282 -3.54 -2.86 16.44
N GLN A 283 -4.61 -3.45 15.91
CA GLN A 283 -5.82 -3.74 16.70
C GLN A 283 -5.52 -4.71 17.85
N THR A 284 -4.73 -5.74 17.58
CA THR A 284 -4.32 -6.72 18.60
C THR A 284 -3.46 -6.06 19.68
N SER A 285 -2.46 -5.27 19.29
CA SER A 285 -1.62 -4.49 20.21
C SER A 285 -2.43 -3.53 21.07
N LEU A 286 -3.46 -2.89 20.51
CA LEU A 286 -4.36 -2.02 21.26
C LEU A 286 -5.19 -2.82 22.28
N LEU A 287 -5.78 -3.94 21.89
CA LEU A 287 -6.55 -4.81 22.78
C LEU A 287 -5.70 -5.35 23.94
N VAL A 288 -4.50 -5.83 23.64
CA VAL A 288 -3.54 -6.30 24.65
C VAL A 288 -3.13 -5.13 25.57
N GLY A 289 -2.84 -3.95 25.01
CA GLY A 289 -2.51 -2.76 25.79
C GLY A 289 -3.62 -2.36 26.76
N VAL A 290 -4.89 -2.38 26.31
CA VAL A 290 -6.06 -2.13 27.17
C VAL A 290 -6.19 -3.18 28.26
N LEU A 291 -6.02 -4.46 27.93
CA LEU A 291 -6.10 -5.55 28.92
C LEU A 291 -5.01 -5.39 30.00
N VAL A 292 -3.77 -5.14 29.59
CA VAL A 292 -2.64 -4.89 30.51
C VAL A 292 -2.94 -3.67 31.39
N ALA A 293 -3.43 -2.57 30.81
CA ALA A 293 -3.77 -1.37 31.56
C ALA A 293 -4.86 -1.65 32.63
N LEU A 294 -5.89 -2.42 32.30
CA LEU A 294 -6.94 -2.80 33.25
C LEU A 294 -6.40 -3.68 34.40
N VAL A 295 -5.54 -4.64 34.09
CA VAL A 295 -4.89 -5.50 35.10
C VAL A 295 -4.05 -4.66 36.06
N PHE A 296 -3.19 -3.79 35.54
CA PHE A 296 -2.35 -2.91 36.37
C PHE A 296 -3.17 -1.90 37.16
N LEU A 297 -4.26 -1.36 36.60
CA LEU A 297 -5.18 -0.49 37.34
C LEU A 297 -5.84 -1.24 38.51
N GLY A 298 -6.21 -2.51 38.31
CA GLY A 298 -6.67 -3.40 39.38
C GLY A 298 -5.62 -3.61 40.47
N ILE A 299 -4.36 -3.85 40.09
CA ILE A 299 -3.22 -3.98 41.03
C ILE A 299 -3.01 -2.67 41.80
N ILE A 300 -2.96 -1.52 41.12
CA ILE A 300 -2.83 -0.19 41.73
C ILE A 300 -3.97 0.05 42.74
N ALA A 301 -5.21 -0.28 42.36
CA ALA A 301 -6.35 -0.13 43.26
C ALA A 301 -6.25 -1.05 44.49
N LEU A 302 -5.81 -2.29 44.31
CA LEU A 302 -5.59 -3.24 45.41
C LEU A 302 -4.50 -2.73 46.38
N VAL A 303 -3.35 -2.32 45.84
CA VAL A 303 -2.22 -1.79 46.61
C VAL A 303 -2.62 -0.50 47.35
N ALA A 304 -3.22 0.47 46.65
CA ALA A 304 -3.68 1.71 47.25
C ALA A 304 -4.70 1.46 48.38
N THR A 305 -5.58 0.47 48.22
CA THR A 305 -6.56 0.11 49.27
C THR A 305 -5.88 -0.54 50.48
N ARG A 306 -4.94 -1.46 50.26
CA ARG A 306 -4.19 -2.12 51.35
C ARG A 306 -3.25 -1.18 52.10
N MET A 307 -2.75 -0.13 51.46
CA MET A 307 -1.92 0.89 52.10
C MET A 307 -2.76 1.91 52.88
N THR A 308 -3.85 2.40 52.29
CA THR A 308 -4.63 3.50 52.89
C THR A 308 -5.55 3.07 54.03
N LYS A 309 -6.03 1.82 54.04
CA LYS A 309 -6.94 1.34 55.10
C LYS A 309 -6.32 1.37 56.51
N PRO A 310 -5.09 0.88 56.77
CA PRO A 310 -4.44 1.00 58.08
C PRO A 310 -4.11 2.45 58.45
N LEU A 311 -3.66 3.26 57.49
CA LEU A 311 -3.42 4.70 57.71
C LEU A 311 -4.68 5.40 58.21
N THR A 312 -5.82 5.13 57.58
CA THR A 312 -7.10 5.73 57.99
C THR A 312 -7.51 5.31 59.40
N LYS A 313 -7.21 4.06 59.81
CA LYS A 313 -7.44 3.59 61.19
C LYS A 313 -6.59 4.36 62.20
N ILE A 314 -5.28 4.48 61.94
CA ILE A 314 -4.34 5.23 62.80
C ILE A 314 -4.79 6.70 62.91
N THR A 315 -5.09 7.35 61.78
CA THR A 315 -5.56 8.74 61.76
C THR A 315 -6.86 8.93 62.55
N ARG A 316 -7.81 7.99 62.42
CA ARG A 316 -9.06 8.05 63.18
C ARG A 316 -8.83 7.91 64.68
N ALA A 317 -8.03 6.93 65.11
CA ALA A 317 -7.69 6.72 66.52
C ALA A 317 -7.00 7.96 67.13
N LEU A 318 -6.02 8.54 66.42
CA LEU A 318 -5.39 9.81 66.81
C LEU A 318 -6.39 10.96 66.94
N THR A 319 -7.34 11.07 65.99
CA THR A 319 -8.35 12.14 66.01
C THR A 319 -9.34 12.00 67.16
N GLU A 320 -9.70 10.77 67.53
CA GLU A 320 -10.58 10.49 68.67
C GLU A 320 -9.91 10.87 70.00
N ILE A 321 -8.61 10.55 70.16
CA ILE A 321 -7.81 10.98 71.34
C ILE A 321 -7.67 12.50 71.40
N ALA A 322 -7.33 13.16 70.28
CA ALA A 322 -7.11 14.60 70.24
C ALA A 322 -8.37 15.43 70.57
N LYS A 323 -9.57 14.91 70.30
CA LYS A 323 -10.84 15.58 70.60
C LYS A 323 -11.29 15.44 72.06
N GLY A 324 -10.48 14.83 72.92
CA GLY A 324 -10.74 14.71 74.36
C GLY A 324 -11.74 13.62 74.75
N GLY A 325 -12.25 12.85 73.79
CA GLY A 325 -13.16 11.71 74.01
C GLY A 325 -12.53 10.34 73.78
N GLY A 326 -11.22 10.28 73.53
CA GLY A 326 -10.55 9.05 73.13
C GLY A 326 -10.29 8.10 74.29
N ASP A 327 -10.76 6.87 74.13
CA ASP A 327 -10.45 5.75 75.00
C ASP A 327 -8.94 5.42 74.91
N LEU A 328 -8.18 5.90 75.89
CA LEU A 328 -6.74 5.64 76.03
C LEU A 328 -6.43 4.18 76.34
N THR A 329 -7.42 3.28 76.45
CA THR A 329 -7.20 1.83 76.60
C THR A 329 -7.06 1.11 75.26
N GLN A 330 -7.43 1.74 74.15
CA GLN A 330 -7.32 1.12 72.83
C GLN A 330 -5.88 1.07 72.31
N GLU A 331 -5.52 -0.08 71.77
CA GLU A 331 -4.24 -0.32 71.09
C GLU A 331 -4.49 -0.72 69.63
N LEU A 332 -3.63 -0.24 68.74
CA LEU A 332 -3.63 -0.63 67.35
C LEU A 332 -2.86 -1.94 67.17
N ALA A 333 -3.45 -2.90 66.46
CA ALA A 333 -2.78 -4.17 66.16
C ALA A 333 -1.54 -3.94 65.28
N VAL A 334 -0.38 -4.42 65.75
CA VAL A 334 0.91 -4.35 65.02
C VAL A 334 1.10 -5.64 64.22
N GLU A 335 0.35 -5.76 63.12
CA GLU A 335 0.38 -6.95 62.25
C GLU A 335 1.41 -6.85 61.11
N ARG A 336 2.02 -5.68 60.91
CA ARG A 336 2.93 -5.39 59.79
C ARG A 336 4.35 -5.11 60.27
N LYS A 337 5.34 -5.43 59.43
CA LYS A 337 6.78 -5.16 59.66
C LYS A 337 7.31 -3.98 58.84
N ASP A 338 6.44 -3.26 58.14
CA ASP A 338 6.77 -2.11 57.32
C ASP A 338 6.55 -0.79 58.07
N GLU A 339 6.68 0.34 57.37
CA GLU A 339 6.53 1.69 57.93
C GLU A 339 5.16 1.90 58.59
N LEU A 340 4.12 1.21 58.12
CA LEU A 340 2.78 1.29 58.72
C LEU A 340 2.70 0.53 60.05
N GLY A 341 3.45 -0.58 60.17
CA GLY A 341 3.62 -1.29 61.44
C GLY A 341 4.40 -0.46 62.46
N GLN A 342 5.50 0.17 62.02
CA GLN A 342 6.27 1.09 62.87
C GLN A 342 5.42 2.27 63.36
N LEU A 343 4.55 2.82 62.51
CA LEU A 343 3.63 3.88 62.89
C LEU A 343 2.59 3.42 63.93
N ALA A 344 2.06 2.19 63.81
CA ALA A 344 1.17 1.61 64.81
C ALA A 344 1.87 1.39 66.16
N THR A 345 3.11 0.88 66.14
CA THR A 345 3.94 0.74 67.35
C THR A 345 4.20 2.09 68.02
N GLY A 346 4.60 3.10 67.26
CA GLY A 346 4.82 4.45 67.76
C GLY A 346 3.54 5.07 68.34
N PHE A 347 2.38 4.83 67.72
CA PHE A 347 1.09 5.23 68.27
C PHE A 347 0.80 4.58 69.63
N ASN A 348 0.97 3.25 69.74
CA ASN A 348 0.73 2.53 71.01
C ASN A 348 1.66 3.02 72.12
N GLN A 349 2.93 3.28 71.81
CA GLN A 349 3.89 3.86 72.77
C GLN A 349 3.46 5.26 73.23
N PHE A 350 3.02 6.12 72.31
CA PHE A 350 2.50 7.44 72.63
C PHE A 350 1.27 7.39 73.54
N VAL A 351 0.29 6.53 73.24
CA VAL A 351 -0.91 6.34 74.07
C VAL A 351 -0.55 5.79 75.45
N GLY A 352 0.41 4.85 75.51
CA GLY A 352 0.93 4.31 76.78
C GLY A 352 1.51 5.41 77.68
N ALA A 353 2.37 6.26 77.13
CA ALA A 353 2.96 7.39 77.87
C ALA A 353 1.91 8.39 78.35
N GLN A 354 0.90 8.70 77.53
CA GLN A 354 -0.24 9.56 77.93
C GLN A 354 -1.05 8.93 79.07
N ARG A 355 -1.33 7.63 79.02
CA ARG A 355 -2.05 6.90 80.06
C ARG A 355 -1.30 6.94 81.39
N GLU A 356 0.01 6.78 81.35
CA GLU A 356 0.89 6.85 82.53
C GLU A 356 0.94 8.26 83.13
N MET A 357 1.02 9.30 82.29
CA MET A 357 0.94 10.70 82.74
C MET A 357 -0.39 11.02 83.42
N VAL A 358 -1.53 10.61 82.84
CA VAL A 358 -2.87 10.81 83.44
C VAL A 358 -3.01 10.06 84.76
N ARG A 359 -2.50 8.82 84.85
CA ARG A 359 -2.46 8.06 86.12
C ARG A 359 -1.65 8.80 87.19
N GLY A 360 -0.46 9.28 86.84
CA GLY A 360 0.37 10.06 87.77
C GLY A 360 -0.32 11.34 88.26
N LEU A 361 -1.04 12.05 87.39
CA LEU A 361 -1.84 13.22 87.78
C LEU A 361 -2.98 12.84 88.73
N LEU A 362 -3.71 11.75 88.46
CA LEU A 362 -4.78 11.27 89.34
C LEU A 362 -4.25 10.83 90.71
N GLU A 363 -3.14 10.10 90.77
CA GLU A 363 -2.49 9.71 92.03
C GLU A 363 -2.06 10.94 92.84
N THR A 364 -1.50 11.95 92.16
CA THR A 364 -1.12 13.22 92.80
C THR A 364 -2.33 13.98 93.32
N ALA A 365 -3.43 14.01 92.56
CA ALA A 365 -4.69 14.63 92.99
C ALA A 365 -5.34 13.90 94.18
N ILE A 366 -5.31 12.57 94.20
CA ILE A 366 -5.80 11.75 95.33
C ILE A 366 -4.96 12.01 96.59
N ARG A 367 -3.63 12.05 96.45
CA ARG A 367 -2.73 12.40 97.55
C ARG A 367 -3.03 13.80 98.10
N LEU A 368 -3.22 14.79 97.22
CA LEU A 368 -3.58 16.16 97.62
C LEU A 368 -4.94 16.21 98.33
N LYS A 369 -5.95 15.46 97.86
CA LYS A 369 -7.26 15.39 98.52
C LYS A 369 -7.15 14.80 99.94
N GLY A 370 -6.35 13.74 100.11
CA GLY A 370 -6.09 13.14 101.43
C GLY A 370 -5.26 14.01 102.39
N PHE A 371 -4.75 15.17 101.92
CA PHE A 371 -4.10 16.18 102.77
C PHE A 371 -5.05 17.34 103.16
N VAL A 372 -6.22 17.45 102.52
CA VAL A 372 -7.16 18.57 102.68
C VAL A 372 -8.46 18.16 103.41
N GLU A 373 -8.75 16.85 103.50
CA GLU A 373 -9.65 16.26 104.51
C GLU A 373 -8.89 15.94 105.80
#